data_AF-A0A4Y1X2W4-F1
#
_entry.id   AF-A0A4Y1X2W4-F1
#
_cell.length_a   1.000
_cell.length_b   1.000
_cell.length_c   1.000
_cell.angle_alpha   90.00
_cell.angle_beta   90.00
_cell.angle_gamma   90.00
#
_symmetry.space_group_name_H-M   'P 1'
#
loop_
_entity.id
_entity.type
_entity.pdbx_description
1 polymer ?
#
loop_
_entity_poly.entity_id
_entity_poly.type
_entity_poly.pdbx_seq_one_letter_code
_entity_poly.pdbx_strand_id
1 'polypeptide(L)' 'MILQYLNNAGTDEAKRDSIYEYVKDVMPQVKTHEQQLRLLGDILSILSADKLIYPKGRTWFLKE' A
#
# COMPACT_ATOMS: atom_id res chain seq x y z
N MET A 1 -7.15 0.12 -6.11
CA MET A 1 -5.92 -0.50 -6.64
C MET A 1 -5.11 -1.22 -5.58
N ILE A 2 -4.74 -0.60 -4.45
CA ILE A 2 -3.97 -1.29 -3.37
C ILE A 2 -4.71 -2.53 -2.83
N LEU A 3 -6.01 -2.44 -2.55
CA LEU A 3 -6.79 -3.60 -2.09
C LEU A 3 -6.81 -4.75 -3.11
N GLN A 4 -6.86 -4.42 -4.40
CA GLN A 4 -6.80 -5.41 -5.48
C GLN A 4 -5.43 -6.08 -5.56
N TYR A 5 -4.35 -5.30 -5.39
CA TYR A 5 -3.00 -5.85 -5.30
C TYR A 5 -2.86 -6.81 -4.13
N LEU A 6 -3.32 -6.42 -2.95
CA LEU A 6 -3.26 -7.27 -1.76
C LEU A 6 -4.13 -8.52 -1.90
N ASN A 7 -5.28 -8.42 -2.58
CA ASN A 7 -6.13 -9.57 -2.87
C ASN A 7 -5.44 -10.56 -3.81
N ASN A 8 -4.72 -10.05 -4.80
CA ASN A 8 -3.95 -10.87 -5.73
C ASN A 8 -2.66 -11.44 -5.10
N ALA A 9 -2.08 -10.74 -4.12
CA ALA A 9 -0.93 -11.22 -3.37
C ALA A 9 -1.31 -12.36 -2.40
N GLY A 10 -2.58 -12.46 -1.99
CA GLY A 10 -3.05 -13.51 -1.11
C GLY A 10 -2.31 -13.51 0.23
N THR A 11 -1.59 -14.59 0.52
CA THR A 11 -0.74 -14.73 1.72
C THR A 11 0.66 -14.17 1.57
N ASP A 12 1.07 -13.74 0.36
CA ASP A 12 2.41 -13.25 0.12
C ASP A 12 2.62 -11.86 0.75
N GLU A 13 3.83 -11.70 1.29
CA GLU A 13 4.26 -10.49 1.99
C GLU A 13 4.22 -9.25 1.07
N ALA A 14 3.16 -8.45 1.16
CA ALA A 14 3.10 -7.17 0.45
C ALA A 14 3.93 -6.10 1.18
N LYS A 15 5.20 -6.01 0.81
CA LYS A 15 6.09 -4.94 1.26
C LYS A 15 5.63 -3.59 0.69
N ARG A 16 5.82 -2.52 1.47
CA ARG A 16 5.49 -1.15 1.05
C ARG A 16 6.11 -0.78 -0.30
N ASP A 17 7.36 -1.17 -0.54
CA ASP A 17 8.06 -0.88 -1.80
C ASP A 17 7.42 -1.61 -2.99
N SER A 18 6.99 -2.86 -2.79
CA SER A 18 6.27 -3.61 -3.83
C SER A 18 4.89 -3.01 -4.11
N ILE A 19 4.18 -2.57 -3.06
CA ILE A 19 2.91 -1.84 -3.22
C ILE A 19 3.15 -0.53 -3.98
N TYR A 20 4.22 0.19 -3.65
CA TYR A 20 4.62 1.41 -4.36
C TYR A 20 4.86 1.14 -5.84
N GLU A 21 5.68 0.14 -6.18
CA GLU A 21 5.95 -0.22 -7.58
C GLU A 21 4.68 -0.55 -8.37
N TYR A 22 3.69 -1.16 -7.71
CA TYR A 22 2.40 -1.48 -8.34
C TYR A 22 1.53 -0.23 -8.60
N VAL A 23 1.60 0.79 -7.74
CA VAL A 23 0.75 1.99 -7.85
C VAL A 23 1.46 3.22 -8.38
N LYS A 24 2.79 3.19 -8.59
CA LYS A 24 3.60 4.37 -8.94
C LYS A 24 3.07 5.11 -10.18
N ASP A 25 2.56 4.39 -11.15
CA ASP A 25 2.07 4.96 -12.42
C ASP A 25 0.78 5.77 -12.23
N VAL A 26 0.03 5.50 -11.15
CA VAL A 26 -1.17 6.25 -10.78
C VAL A 26 -0.94 7.26 -9.64
N MET A 27 0.30 7.39 -9.17
CA MET A 27 0.66 8.40 -8.17
C MET A 27 0.76 9.80 -8.80
N PRO A 28 0.56 10.88 -8.03
CA PRO A 28 0.74 12.24 -8.54
C PRO A 28 2.19 12.48 -8.99
N GLN A 29 2.40 12.63 -10.30
CA GLN A 29 3.73 12.80 -10.91
C GLN A 29 4.39 14.15 -10.57
N VAL A 30 3.61 15.12 -10.10
CA VAL A 30 4.10 16.43 -9.62
C VAL A 30 4.81 16.36 -8.26
N LYS A 31 4.74 15.21 -7.58
CA LYS A 31 5.35 14.99 -6.26
C LYS A 31 6.69 14.27 -6.40
N THR A 32 7.64 14.59 -5.52
CA THR A 32 8.89 13.85 -5.44
C THR A 32 8.64 12.40 -4.99
N HIS A 33 9.60 11.51 -5.25
CA HIS A 33 9.52 10.12 -4.82
C HIS A 33 9.24 10.00 -3.30
N GLU A 34 9.93 10.78 -2.46
CA GLU A 34 9.68 10.80 -1.02
C GLU A 34 8.27 11.28 -0.64
N GLN A 35 7.73 12.25 -1.36
CA GLN A 35 6.36 12.74 -1.15
C GLN A 35 5.33 11.70 -1.58
N GLN A 36 5.60 10.97 -2.66
CA GLN A 36 4.76 9.84 -3.09
C GLN A 36 4.82 8.70 -2.08
N LEU A 37 5.99 8.36 -1.54
CA LEU A 37 6.10 7.39 -0.47
C LEU A 37 5.32 7.82 0.78
N ARG A 38 5.43 9.09 1.20
CA ARG A 38 4.62 9.64 2.31
C ARG A 38 3.12 9.46 2.06
N LEU A 39 2.65 9.87 0.88
CA LEU A 39 1.26 9.69 0.46
C LEU A 39 0.83 8.21 0.50
N LEU A 40 1.67 7.28 0.03
CA LEU A 40 1.38 5.85 0.13
C LEU A 40 1.24 5.40 1.59
N GLY A 41 2.10 5.90 2.48
CA GLY A 41 1.99 5.66 3.92
C GLY A 41 0.67 6.17 4.50
N ASP A 42 0.24 7.36 4.10
CA ASP A 42 -1.03 7.95 4.53
C ASP A 42 -2.21 7.10 4.05
N ILE A 43 -2.20 6.66 2.79
CA ILE A 43 -3.24 5.78 2.22
C ILE A 43 -3.29 4.45 2.98
N LEU A 44 -2.15 3.81 3.23
CA LEU A 44 -2.09 2.56 3.98
C LEU A 44 -2.60 2.73 5.42
N SER A 45 -2.31 3.88 6.04
CA SER A 45 -2.81 4.21 7.38
C SER A 45 -4.33 4.37 7.40
N ILE A 46 -4.90 5.03 6.40
CA ILE A 46 -6.37 5.17 6.24
C ILE A 46 -7.02 3.79 6.04
N LEU A 47 -6.50 2.98 5.12
CA LEU A 47 -7.02 1.63 4.87
C LEU A 47 -6.93 0.73 6.12
N SER A 48 -5.90 0.92 6.94
CA SER A 48 -5.75 0.21 8.20
C SER A 48 -6.76 0.68 9.25
N ALA A 49 -7.00 2.00 9.33
CA ALA A 49 -8.00 2.59 10.22
C ALA A 49 -9.42 2.11 9.87
N ASP A 50 -9.71 1.98 8.58
CA ASP A 50 -10.95 1.41 8.05
C ASP A 50 -11.04 -0.12 8.22
N LYS A 51 -10.02 -0.74 8.84
CA LYS A 51 -9.93 -2.18 9.09
C LYS A 51 -9.99 -3.02 7.82
N LEU A 52 -9.57 -2.49 6.68
CA LEU A 52 -9.51 -3.22 5.41
C LEU A 52 -8.20 -3.99 5.26
N ILE A 53 -7.13 -3.46 5.87
CA ILE A 53 -5.81 -4.07 5.88
C ILE A 53 -5.22 -4.05 7.29
N TYR A 54 -4.20 -4.86 7.54
CA TYR A 54 -3.43 -4.78 8.77
C TYR A 54 -1.92 -4.87 8.48
N PRO A 55 -1.10 -4.12 9.22
CA PRO A 55 0.36 -4.25 9.15
C PRO A 55 0.83 -5.44 9.98
N LYS A 56 1.84 -6.16 9.49
CA LYS A 56 2.61 -7.15 10.26
C LYS A 56 4.09 -6.90 10.00
N GLY A 57 4.73 -6.09 10.83
CA GLY A 57 6.10 -5.64 10.61
C GLY A 57 6.20 -4.64 9.47
N ARG A 58 6.94 -4.96 8.40
CA ARG A 58 7.12 -4.10 7.20
C ARG A 58 6.21 -4.48 6.03
N THR A 59 5.27 -5.40 6.27
CA THR A 59 4.38 -5.96 5.25
C THR A 59 2.93 -5.70 5.63
N TRP A 60 2.08 -5.64 4.62
CA TRP A 60 0.66 -5.34 4.74
C TRP A 60 -0.17 -6.49 4.21
N PHE A 61 -1.31 -6.76 4.83
CA PHE A 61 -2.19 -7.88 4.48
C PHE A 61 -3.63 -7.39 4.42
N LEU A 62 -4.45 -8.02 3.57
CA LEU A 62 -5.89 -7.84 3.64
C LEU A 62 -6.43 -8.41 4.93
N LYS A 63 -7.41 -7.72 5.50
CA LYS A 63 -8.20 -8.27 6.58
C LYS A 63 -9.27 -9.19 5.97
N GLU A 64 -9.30 -10.44 6.40
CA GLU A 64 -10.41 -11.38 6.13
C GLU A 64 -11.70 -10.97 6.85
#